data_AF-A0A060WTE9-F1
#
_entry.id   AF-A0A060WTE9-F1
#
_cell.length_a   1.000
_cell.length_b   1.000
_cell.length_c   1.000
_cell.angle_alpha   90.00
_cell.angle_beta   90.00
_cell.angle_gamma   90.00
#
_symmetry.space_group_name_H-M   'P 1'
#
loop_
_entity.id
_entity.type
_entity.pdbx_description
1 polymer ?
#
loop_
_entity_poly.entity_id
_entity_poly.type
_entity_poly.pdbx_seq_one_letter_code
_entity_poly.pdbx_strand_id
1 'polypeptide(L)'
;MSFRDLEEDPLFVDDFSPENRLSSPDWLSNSPTHSPYHAKPDGKTEVHKIVNSFLCLVPDEAKSSSHVEGTGYDTYLRDAHRQFRDYCGICQRWDWRGTPKAMEKCDLDSPFFEGHFLKVLFDRMGRILDQPYDVNLHVTSVLSKLSLLPHPHIHEYLLDPYINLGPGCRSLFSVIVRVVGDLMLRIQRIPDFTPKLLLVRKRLLGLEPEGLNIDHMTLLEGVIVLEEFCKELAAIAFVKFHASASTSP
;
A
#
# COMPACT_ATOMS: atom_id res chain seq x y z
N MET A 1 -10.21 22.78 -5.09
CA MET A 1 -10.52 22.00 -6.30
C MET A 1 -11.32 20.81 -5.86
N SER A 2 -12.56 20.72 -6.33
CA SER A 2 -13.49 19.63 -6.02
C SER A 2 -13.36 18.55 -7.10
N PHE A 3 -13.71 17.30 -6.79
CA PHE A 3 -13.59 16.16 -7.72
C PHE A 3 -14.41 16.33 -9.02
N ARG A 4 -15.40 17.23 -9.02
CA ARG A 4 -16.15 17.61 -10.24
C ARG A 4 -15.30 18.32 -11.29
N ASP A 5 -14.18 18.93 -10.89
CA ASP A 5 -13.32 19.67 -11.80
C ASP A 5 -12.36 18.74 -12.59
N LEU A 6 -12.34 17.43 -12.29
CA LEU A 6 -11.48 16.42 -12.92
C LEU A 6 -12.21 15.49 -13.90
N GLU A 7 -13.55 15.43 -13.84
CA GLU A 7 -14.36 14.61 -14.77
C GLU A 7 -14.54 15.28 -16.15
N GLU A 8 -14.18 16.56 -16.29
CA GLU A 8 -14.30 17.32 -17.55
C GLU A 8 -12.98 17.39 -18.36
N ASP A 9 -11.96 16.60 -18.00
CA ASP A 9 -10.71 16.53 -18.79
C ASP A 9 -10.91 15.63 -20.03
N PRO A 10 -10.76 16.15 -21.27
CA PRO A 10 -10.97 15.39 -22.51
C PRO A 10 -10.02 14.20 -22.70
N LEU A 11 -9.05 13.99 -21.80
CA LEU A 11 -8.13 12.85 -21.83
C LEU A 11 -8.71 11.54 -21.25
N PHE A 12 -9.91 11.56 -20.67
CA PHE A 12 -10.54 10.40 -20.02
C PHE A 12 -11.66 9.72 -20.83
N VAL A 13 -11.92 10.16 -22.07
CA VAL A 13 -12.91 9.52 -22.95
C VAL A 13 -12.21 8.87 -24.14
N ASP A 14 -12.48 7.57 -24.30
CA ASP A 14 -12.06 6.63 -25.36
C ASP A 14 -10.75 5.85 -25.12
N ASP A 15 -10.88 4.63 -24.56
CA ASP A 15 -10.60 3.39 -25.31
C ASP A 15 -11.10 2.14 -24.55
N PHE A 16 -12.39 1.84 -24.64
CA PHE A 16 -12.92 0.51 -24.31
C PHE A 16 -13.44 -0.15 -25.59
N SER A 17 -12.55 -0.86 -26.29
CA SER A 17 -12.94 -1.80 -27.34
C SER A 17 -12.61 -3.23 -26.90
N PRO A 18 -13.57 -4.19 -26.93
CA PRO A 18 -13.37 -5.51 -26.35
C PRO A 18 -12.94 -6.53 -27.41
N GLU A 19 -11.68 -6.52 -27.85
CA GLU A 19 -11.17 -7.57 -28.74
C GLU A 19 -9.65 -7.75 -28.62
N ASN A 20 -9.18 -8.51 -27.63
CA ASN A 20 -8.16 -9.54 -27.88
C ASN A 20 -8.03 -10.51 -26.70
N ARG A 21 -8.29 -11.78 -26.97
CA ARG A 21 -8.01 -12.89 -26.06
C ARG A 21 -6.55 -13.34 -26.21
N LEU A 22 -5.97 -13.77 -25.08
CA LEU A 22 -4.80 -14.64 -24.93
C LEU A 22 -3.40 -14.03 -25.16
N SER A 23 -2.66 -13.83 -24.06
CA SER A 23 -1.25 -14.24 -23.90
C SER A 23 -0.86 -14.19 -22.41
N SER A 24 -0.20 -15.22 -21.92
CA SER A 24 0.31 -15.35 -20.54
C SER A 24 1.18 -14.15 -20.12
N PRO A 25 1.25 -13.78 -18.83
CA PRO A 25 1.93 -12.54 -18.45
C PRO A 25 3.44 -12.76 -18.23
N ASP A 26 4.26 -12.09 -19.04
CA ASP A 26 5.74 -12.04 -19.03
C ASP A 26 6.36 -11.21 -17.88
N TRP A 27 5.66 -11.06 -16.76
CA TRP A 27 6.05 -10.13 -15.68
C TRP A 27 7.28 -10.56 -14.87
N LEU A 28 7.84 -11.75 -15.11
CA LEU A 28 8.96 -12.29 -14.34
C LEU A 28 10.36 -11.98 -14.90
N SER A 29 10.50 -11.31 -16.05
CA SER A 29 11.79 -11.32 -16.78
C SER A 29 12.48 -9.97 -17.06
N ASN A 30 11.90 -8.81 -16.75
CA ASN A 30 12.55 -7.53 -17.10
C ASN A 30 13.17 -6.84 -15.88
N SER A 31 14.47 -7.07 -15.67
CA SER A 31 15.32 -6.10 -14.96
C SER A 31 15.58 -4.91 -15.88
N PRO A 32 15.47 -3.63 -15.44
CA PRO A 32 15.72 -2.50 -16.31
C PRO A 32 17.22 -2.38 -16.60
N THR A 33 17.56 -2.19 -17.88
CA THR A 33 18.89 -1.79 -18.33
C THR A 33 19.20 -0.36 -17.89
N HIS A 34 20.40 -0.16 -17.34
CA HIS A 34 20.94 1.15 -16.97
C HIS A 34 20.86 2.15 -18.14
N SER A 35 20.14 3.26 -17.97
CA SER A 35 20.19 4.42 -18.86
C SER A 35 20.68 5.65 -18.06
N PRO A 36 21.72 6.39 -18.51
CA PRO A 36 22.39 7.42 -17.71
C PRO A 36 21.77 8.83 -17.84
N TYR A 37 20.52 8.97 -18.27
CA TYR A 37 19.87 10.28 -18.43
C TYR A 37 18.55 10.35 -17.66
N HIS A 38 18.62 10.78 -16.40
CA HIS A 38 17.45 11.20 -15.64
C HIS A 38 17.01 12.59 -16.11
N ALA A 39 16.04 12.67 -17.03
CA ALA A 39 15.20 13.85 -17.12
C ALA A 39 14.54 14.05 -15.75
N LYS A 40 14.62 15.27 -15.18
CA LYS A 40 13.97 15.58 -13.90
C LYS A 40 12.49 15.21 -14.02
N PRO A 41 11.99 14.20 -13.29
CA PRO A 41 10.58 13.86 -13.33
C PRO A 41 9.78 15.02 -12.73
N ASP A 42 8.67 15.38 -13.37
CA ASP A 42 7.67 16.26 -12.74
C ASP A 42 7.14 15.54 -11.49
N GLY A 43 7.38 16.11 -10.31
CA GLY A 43 7.06 15.47 -9.03
C GLY A 43 5.58 15.08 -8.90
N LYS A 44 4.67 15.76 -9.61
CA LYS A 44 3.25 15.36 -9.66
C LYS A 44 3.05 13.97 -10.28
N THR A 45 3.85 13.63 -11.28
CA THR A 45 3.83 12.31 -11.92
C THR A 45 4.38 11.23 -10.99
N GLU A 46 5.33 11.59 -10.12
CA GLU A 46 5.98 10.67 -9.19
C GLU A 46 5.04 10.23 -8.06
N VAL A 47 4.32 11.18 -7.44
CA VAL A 47 3.33 10.84 -6.40
C VAL A 47 2.19 9.98 -6.95
N HIS A 48 1.71 10.27 -8.16
CA HIS A 48 0.66 9.44 -8.79
C HIS A 48 1.14 8.00 -9.00
N LYS A 49 2.39 7.79 -9.43
CA LYS A 49 2.97 6.45 -9.57
C LYS A 49 3.03 5.70 -8.24
N ILE A 50 3.47 6.38 -7.17
CA ILE A 50 3.53 5.77 -5.83
C ILE A 50 2.13 5.39 -5.34
N VAL A 51 1.18 6.32 -5.41
CA VAL A 51 -0.22 6.10 -5.01
C VAL A 51 -0.83 4.94 -5.78
N ASN A 52 -0.69 4.94 -7.11
CA ASN A 52 -1.22 3.86 -7.96
C ASN A 52 -0.55 2.52 -7.69
N SER A 53 0.74 2.50 -7.33
CA SER A 53 1.42 1.25 -6.97
C SER A 53 0.80 0.56 -5.75
N PHE A 54 0.23 1.31 -4.81
CA PHE A 54 -0.52 0.75 -3.68
C PHE A 54 -1.98 0.45 -4.03
N LEU A 55 -2.68 1.37 -4.70
CA LEU A 55 -4.11 1.19 -5.03
C LEU A 55 -4.36 0.03 -6.01
N CYS A 56 -3.41 -0.24 -6.91
CA CYS A 56 -3.49 -1.34 -7.85
C CYS A 56 -2.82 -2.62 -7.35
N LEU A 57 -2.34 -2.65 -6.10
CA LEU A 57 -1.56 -3.78 -5.59
C LEU A 57 -2.42 -5.02 -5.35
N VAL A 58 -3.64 -4.84 -4.85
CA VAL A 58 -4.60 -5.94 -4.66
C VAL A 58 -5.28 -6.22 -6.01
N PRO A 59 -5.39 -7.50 -6.45
CA PRO A 59 -6.02 -7.84 -7.73
C PRO A 59 -7.53 -7.58 -7.69
N ASP A 60 -8.14 -7.33 -8.86
CA ASP A 60 -9.52 -6.89 -8.96
C ASP A 60 -10.52 -7.91 -8.39
N GLU A 61 -10.24 -9.22 -8.50
CA GLU A 61 -11.07 -10.27 -7.94
C GLU A 61 -11.10 -10.27 -6.40
N ALA A 62 -10.10 -9.64 -5.78
CA ALA A 62 -9.93 -9.46 -4.34
C ALA A 62 -10.29 -8.06 -3.86
N LYS A 63 -10.64 -7.13 -4.77
CA LYS A 63 -11.21 -5.83 -4.39
C LYS A 63 -12.69 -6.00 -4.11
N SER A 64 -13.09 -5.66 -2.89
CA SER A 64 -14.50 -5.77 -2.49
C SER A 64 -15.12 -4.42 -2.11
N SER A 65 -14.35 -3.31 -2.12
CA SER A 65 -14.79 -2.08 -1.45
C SER A 65 -15.68 -1.22 -2.34
N SER A 66 -15.53 -1.34 -3.65
CA SER A 66 -16.43 -0.75 -4.65
C SER A 66 -17.89 -1.22 -4.54
N HIS A 67 -18.16 -2.33 -3.86
CA HIS A 67 -19.48 -2.94 -3.75
C HIS A 67 -20.23 -2.55 -2.46
N VAL A 68 -19.67 -1.62 -1.67
CA VAL A 68 -20.25 -1.16 -0.40
C VAL A 68 -20.23 0.37 -0.36
N GLU A 69 -21.36 0.98 -0.03
CA GLU A 69 -21.45 2.43 0.10
C GLU A 69 -20.66 2.95 1.32
N GLY A 70 -20.05 4.13 1.20
CA GLY A 70 -19.35 4.79 2.30
C GLY A 70 -17.88 4.42 2.49
N THR A 71 -17.32 3.47 1.72
CA THR A 71 -15.89 3.11 1.75
C THR A 71 -15.05 3.90 0.75
N GLY A 72 -15.46 5.12 0.44
CA GLY A 72 -14.80 6.00 -0.52
C GLY A 72 -13.38 6.38 -0.07
N TYR A 73 -12.48 6.52 -1.04
CA TYR A 73 -11.07 6.87 -0.81
C TYR A 73 -10.88 8.24 -0.15
N ASP A 74 -11.84 9.17 -0.31
CA ASP A 74 -11.79 10.51 0.29
C ASP A 74 -11.69 10.49 1.83
N THR A 75 -12.29 9.49 2.48
CA THR A 75 -12.21 9.36 3.94
C THR A 75 -10.77 9.09 4.37
N TYR A 76 -10.06 8.21 3.65
CA TYR A 76 -8.65 7.93 3.89
C TYR A 76 -7.78 9.17 3.70
N LEU A 77 -8.03 9.98 2.68
CA LEU A 77 -7.30 11.23 2.47
C LEU A 77 -7.52 12.23 3.61
N ARG A 78 -8.77 12.43 4.04
CA ARG A 78 -9.09 13.34 5.16
C ARG A 78 -8.43 12.87 6.45
N ASP A 79 -8.49 11.57 6.74
CA ASP A 79 -7.91 10.98 7.94
C ASP A 79 -6.38 11.05 7.92
N ALA A 80 -5.75 10.67 6.81
CA ALA A 80 -4.30 10.77 6.63
C ALA A 80 -3.83 12.22 6.79
N HIS A 81 -4.54 13.20 6.22
CA HIS A 81 -4.20 14.62 6.37
C HIS A 81 -4.28 15.09 7.82
N ARG A 82 -5.36 14.74 8.54
CA ARG A 82 -5.52 15.06 9.97
C ARG A 82 -4.39 14.42 10.78
N GLN A 83 -4.20 13.12 10.66
CA GLN A 83 -3.23 12.37 11.45
C GLN A 83 -1.80 12.84 11.15
N PHE A 84 -1.43 13.03 9.88
CA PHE A 84 -0.10 13.49 9.51
C PHE A 84 0.24 14.84 10.14
N ARG A 85 -0.69 15.79 10.09
CA ARG A 85 -0.52 17.10 10.75
C ARG A 85 -0.28 16.95 12.26
N ASP A 86 -1.04 16.08 12.92
CA ASP A 86 -0.90 15.84 14.37
C ASP A 86 0.47 15.21 14.69
N TYR A 87 0.92 14.25 13.88
CA TYR A 87 2.25 13.64 14.00
C TYR A 87 3.39 14.63 13.75
N CYS A 88 3.26 15.54 12.77
CA CYS A 88 4.19 16.64 12.59
C CYS A 88 4.32 17.49 13.86
N GLY A 89 3.20 17.85 14.49
CA GLY A 89 3.21 18.60 15.76
C GLY A 89 3.89 17.85 16.90
N ILE A 90 3.69 16.53 17.01
CA ILE A 90 4.35 15.69 18.02
C ILE A 90 5.87 15.61 17.78
N CYS A 91 6.27 15.36 16.52
CA CYS A 91 7.66 15.11 16.16
C CYS A 91 8.53 16.37 16.18
N GLN A 92 7.94 17.57 16.17
CA GLN A 92 8.66 18.84 16.37
C GLN A 92 9.53 18.84 17.63
N ARG A 93 9.13 18.10 18.67
CA ARG A 93 9.86 18.01 19.94
C ARG A 93 10.97 16.97 19.97
N TRP A 94 11.11 16.17 18.91
CA TRP A 94 11.99 15.00 18.92
C TRP A 94 13.39 15.32 18.37
N ASP A 95 13.66 16.58 18.01
CA ASP A 95 14.95 17.08 17.48
C ASP A 95 15.56 16.18 16.41
N TRP A 96 14.69 15.65 15.53
CA TRP A 96 15.13 14.83 14.41
C TRP A 96 16.04 15.64 13.48
N ARG A 97 17.09 14.98 12.99
CA ARG A 97 17.95 15.60 11.99
C ARG A 97 17.11 15.78 10.71
N GLY A 98 16.80 17.03 10.39
CA GLY A 98 16.05 17.38 9.18
C GLY A 98 16.78 17.05 7.88
N THR A 99 18.09 16.80 7.96
CA THR A 99 18.91 16.35 6.84
C THR A 99 19.45 14.93 7.11
N PRO A 100 19.30 14.01 6.15
CA PRO A 100 19.98 12.71 6.20
C PRO A 100 21.46 12.91 6.49
N LYS A 101 22.00 12.18 7.48
CA LYS A 101 23.46 12.04 7.58
C LYS A 101 23.94 11.39 6.29
N ALA A 102 25.10 11.83 5.78
CA ALA A 102 25.78 11.09 4.72
C ALA A 102 25.92 9.63 5.19
N MET A 103 25.46 8.68 4.35
CA MET A 103 25.53 7.27 4.69
C MET A 103 26.98 6.91 5.02
N GLU A 104 27.20 6.35 6.21
CA GLU A 104 28.48 5.73 6.55
C GLU A 104 28.73 4.61 5.54
N LYS A 105 30.00 4.27 5.28
CA LYS A 105 30.34 3.17 4.36
C LYS A 105 29.63 1.91 4.87
N CYS A 106 28.60 1.48 4.15
CA CYS A 106 27.81 0.31 4.49
C CYS A 106 28.62 -0.93 4.11
N ASP A 107 28.71 -1.90 5.02
CA ASP A 107 29.26 -3.21 4.69
C ASP A 107 28.21 -3.96 3.84
N LEU A 108 28.44 -3.99 2.53
CA LEU A 108 27.54 -4.63 1.57
C LEU A 108 27.56 -6.16 1.67
N ASP A 109 28.56 -6.73 2.34
CA ASP A 109 28.70 -8.18 2.54
C ASP A 109 27.93 -8.65 3.79
N SER A 110 27.58 -7.74 4.70
CA SER A 110 26.75 -8.05 5.87
C SER A 110 25.26 -8.12 5.48
N PRO A 111 24.49 -9.09 6.01
CA PRO A 111 23.05 -9.10 5.80
C PRO A 111 22.41 -7.83 6.36
N PHE A 112 21.48 -7.25 5.60
CA PHE A 112 20.77 -6.05 6.02
C PHE A 112 19.94 -6.33 7.29
N PHE A 113 20.06 -5.43 8.26
CA PHE A 113 19.33 -5.50 9.52
C PHE A 113 18.37 -4.32 9.65
N GLU A 114 17.09 -4.59 9.36
CA GLU A 114 15.99 -3.62 9.50
C GLU A 114 15.62 -3.29 10.96
N GLY A 115 16.21 -3.99 11.93
CA GLY A 115 15.88 -3.87 13.34
C GLY A 115 14.81 -4.87 13.81
N HIS A 116 14.87 -5.28 15.08
CA HIS A 116 13.96 -6.26 15.66
C HIS A 116 12.48 -5.87 15.55
N PHE A 117 12.17 -4.59 15.75
CA PHE A 117 10.80 -4.11 15.74
C PHE A 117 10.17 -4.20 14.34
N LEU A 118 10.84 -3.65 13.32
CA LEU A 118 10.37 -3.73 11.94
C LEU A 118 10.36 -5.18 11.44
N LYS A 119 11.34 -6.00 11.87
CA LYS A 119 11.35 -7.43 11.58
C LYS A 119 10.07 -8.13 12.02
N VAL A 120 9.64 -7.92 13.27
CA VAL A 120 8.39 -8.49 13.78
C VAL A 120 7.19 -8.00 12.98
N LEU A 121 7.11 -6.70 12.69
CA LEU A 121 5.99 -6.15 11.92
C LEU A 121 5.92 -6.72 10.50
N PHE A 122 7.06 -6.85 9.82
CA PHE A 122 7.13 -7.42 8.47
C PHE A 122 6.87 -8.93 8.45
N ASP A 123 7.33 -9.68 9.47
CA ASP A 123 7.02 -11.11 9.62
C ASP A 123 5.54 -11.35 9.90
N ARG A 124 4.86 -10.38 10.54
CA ARG A 124 3.41 -10.42 10.75
C ARG A 124 2.65 -9.96 9.51
N MET A 125 3.09 -8.90 8.85
CA MET A 125 2.49 -8.44 7.60
C MET A 125 2.58 -9.51 6.51
N GLY A 126 3.70 -10.23 6.42
CA GLY A 126 3.89 -11.37 5.51
C GLY A 126 2.95 -12.55 5.77
N ARG A 127 2.27 -12.57 6.92
CA ARG A 127 1.30 -13.62 7.32
C ARG A 127 -0.12 -13.08 7.47
N ILE A 128 -0.42 -11.92 6.88
CA ILE A 128 -1.74 -11.27 6.99
C ILE A 128 -2.90 -12.19 6.55
N LEU A 129 -2.66 -13.13 5.63
CA LEU A 129 -3.65 -14.09 5.15
C LEU A 129 -3.84 -15.33 6.06
N ASP A 130 -2.96 -15.49 7.05
CA ASP A 130 -2.82 -16.71 7.87
C ASP A 130 -2.86 -16.41 9.38
N GLN A 131 -3.29 -15.20 9.77
CA GLN A 131 -3.37 -14.80 11.17
C GLN A 131 -4.72 -14.14 11.49
N PRO A 132 -5.12 -14.13 12.78
CA PRO A 132 -6.42 -13.59 13.20
C PRO A 132 -6.65 -12.14 12.77
N TYR A 133 -7.92 -11.82 12.47
CA TYR A 133 -8.34 -10.48 12.03
C TYR A 133 -7.91 -9.36 12.99
N ASP A 134 -8.07 -9.56 14.30
CA ASP A 134 -7.66 -8.60 15.32
C ASP A 134 -6.15 -8.35 15.29
N VAL A 135 -5.33 -9.39 15.13
CA VAL A 135 -3.87 -9.26 14.98
C VAL A 135 -3.54 -8.43 13.73
N ASN A 136 -4.23 -8.69 12.62
CA ASN A 136 -4.05 -7.92 11.38
C ASN A 136 -4.32 -6.43 11.60
N LEU A 137 -5.43 -6.09 12.26
CA LEU A 137 -5.78 -4.69 12.56
C LEU A 137 -4.69 -3.99 13.39
N HIS A 138 -4.11 -4.67 14.38
CA HIS A 138 -3.04 -4.09 15.18
C HIS A 138 -1.75 -3.88 14.35
N VAL A 139 -1.37 -4.87 13.54
CA VAL A 139 -0.16 -4.80 12.71
C VAL A 139 -0.25 -3.66 11.70
N THR A 140 -1.38 -3.55 10.98
CA THR A 140 -1.59 -2.47 10.02
C THR A 140 -1.69 -1.12 10.71
N SER A 141 -2.38 -1.02 11.87
CA SER A 141 -2.43 0.23 12.64
C SER A 141 -1.04 0.72 13.07
N VAL A 142 -0.16 -0.17 13.54
CA VAL A 142 1.21 0.19 13.91
C VAL A 142 2.01 0.65 12.68
N LEU A 143 1.93 -0.08 11.56
CA LEU A 143 2.61 0.30 10.33
C LEU A 143 2.11 1.65 9.77
N SER A 144 0.79 1.90 9.77
CA SER A 144 0.21 3.19 9.36
C SER A 144 0.75 4.34 10.20
N LYS A 145 0.84 4.17 11.53
CA LYS A 145 1.43 5.17 12.45
C LYS A 145 2.90 5.43 12.18
N LEU A 146 3.69 4.39 11.88
CA LEU A 146 5.09 4.56 11.49
C LEU A 146 5.22 5.30 10.15
N SER A 147 4.36 4.98 9.18
CA SER A 147 4.32 5.63 7.87
C SER A 147 3.98 7.13 7.95
N LEU A 148 3.22 7.54 8.97
CA LEU A 148 2.87 8.94 9.25
C LEU A 148 4.03 9.77 9.82
N LEU A 149 5.10 9.13 10.31
CA LEU A 149 6.25 9.86 10.86
C LEU A 149 6.91 10.75 9.78
N PRO A 150 7.15 12.05 10.03
CA PRO A 150 7.80 12.96 9.09
C PRO A 150 9.33 12.76 9.07
N HIS A 151 9.78 11.53 8.77
CA HIS A 151 11.20 11.18 8.70
C HIS A 151 11.54 10.62 7.31
N PRO A 152 12.58 11.12 6.62
CA PRO A 152 12.88 10.76 5.23
C PRO A 152 13.19 9.27 5.06
N HIS A 153 14.03 8.68 5.91
CA HIS A 153 14.36 7.25 5.79
C HIS A 153 13.20 6.32 6.13
N ILE A 154 12.28 6.74 7.00
CA ILE A 154 11.09 5.94 7.32
C ILE A 154 10.10 6.01 6.15
N HIS A 155 9.96 7.20 5.54
CA HIS A 155 9.18 7.38 4.33
C HIS A 155 9.71 6.51 3.19
N GLU A 156 11.00 6.58 2.89
CA GLU A 156 11.64 5.78 1.85
C GLU A 156 11.45 4.26 2.12
N TYR A 157 11.69 3.80 3.35
CA TYR A 157 11.65 2.38 3.66
C TYR A 157 10.24 1.76 3.70
N LEU A 158 9.21 2.56 4.02
CA LEU A 158 7.83 2.08 4.16
C LEU A 158 6.92 2.44 2.98
N LEU A 159 7.18 3.54 2.29
CA LEU A 159 6.24 4.13 1.33
C LEU A 159 6.80 4.28 -0.09
N ASP A 160 8.11 4.11 -0.32
CA ASP A 160 8.67 4.13 -1.66
C ASP A 160 8.64 2.72 -2.29
N PRO A 161 7.80 2.47 -3.31
CA PRO A 161 7.76 1.20 -4.01
C PRO A 161 8.99 0.98 -4.92
N TYR A 162 9.78 2.02 -5.20
CA TYR A 162 10.93 2.01 -6.11
C TYR A 162 12.28 2.05 -5.38
N ILE A 163 12.28 1.89 -4.06
CA ILE A 163 13.49 1.80 -3.26
C ILE A 163 14.42 0.68 -3.78
N ASN A 164 15.69 1.03 -3.99
CA ASN A 164 16.70 0.07 -4.43
C ASN A 164 17.10 -0.83 -3.25
N LEU A 165 16.67 -2.09 -3.28
CA LEU A 165 16.96 -3.08 -2.25
C LEU A 165 18.15 -3.95 -2.65
N GLY A 166 19.02 -4.21 -1.69
CA GLY A 166 20.04 -5.27 -1.84
C GLY A 166 19.42 -6.67 -1.87
N PRO A 167 20.15 -7.69 -2.33
CA PRO A 167 19.68 -9.08 -2.31
C PRO A 167 19.21 -9.50 -0.92
N GLY A 168 18.06 -10.16 -0.84
CA GLY A 168 17.48 -10.63 0.43
C GLY A 168 16.91 -9.53 1.34
N CYS A 169 17.08 -8.25 1.00
CA CYS A 169 16.47 -7.15 1.73
C CYS A 169 14.97 -7.06 1.43
N ARG A 170 14.23 -6.48 2.37
CA ARG A 170 12.79 -6.22 2.22
C ARG A 170 12.47 -4.77 2.58
N SER A 171 11.53 -4.18 1.86
CA SER A 171 10.74 -3.01 2.25
C SER A 171 9.31 -3.43 2.57
N LEU A 172 8.52 -2.54 3.17
CA LEU A 172 7.09 -2.80 3.39
C LEU A 172 6.38 -3.15 2.07
N PHE A 173 6.62 -2.37 1.01
CA PHE A 173 6.06 -2.64 -0.31
C PHE A 173 6.43 -4.03 -0.82
N SER A 174 7.70 -4.43 -0.72
CA SER A 174 8.15 -5.76 -1.15
C SER A 174 7.54 -6.91 -0.34
N VAL A 175 7.19 -6.69 0.93
CA VAL A 175 6.49 -7.68 1.76
C VAL A 175 5.06 -7.83 1.25
N ILE A 176 4.38 -6.71 0.97
CA ILE A 176 3.02 -6.73 0.48
C ILE A 176 2.93 -7.37 -0.91
N VAL A 177 3.86 -7.06 -1.83
CA VAL A 177 3.94 -7.70 -3.15
C VAL A 177 4.02 -9.22 -3.03
N ARG A 178 4.83 -9.75 -2.11
CA ARG A 178 4.94 -11.20 -1.88
C ARG A 178 3.63 -11.80 -1.35
N VAL A 179 2.97 -11.11 -0.42
CA VAL A 179 1.66 -11.51 0.10
C VAL A 179 0.62 -11.55 -1.02
N VAL A 180 0.60 -10.55 -1.90
CA VAL A 180 -0.31 -10.53 -3.05
C VAL A 180 -0.01 -11.68 -4.02
N GLY A 181 1.26 -11.96 -4.30
CA GLY A 181 1.64 -13.10 -5.12
C GLY A 181 1.14 -14.44 -4.55
N ASP A 182 1.24 -14.63 -3.24
CA ASP A 182 0.69 -15.80 -2.55
C ASP A 182 -0.86 -15.82 -2.59
N LEU A 183 -1.50 -14.66 -2.37
CA LEU A 183 -2.95 -14.52 -2.49
C LEU A 183 -3.46 -14.97 -3.87
N MET A 184 -2.82 -14.52 -4.95
CA MET A 184 -3.23 -14.88 -6.31
C MET A 184 -3.21 -16.40 -6.54
N LEU A 185 -2.25 -17.13 -5.97
CA LEU A 185 -2.19 -18.59 -6.06
C LEU A 185 -3.29 -19.27 -5.24
N ARG A 186 -3.65 -18.70 -4.09
CA ARG A 186 -4.67 -19.26 -3.20
C ARG A 186 -6.09 -19.01 -3.69
N ILE A 187 -6.38 -17.85 -4.27
CA ILE A 187 -7.70 -17.51 -4.82
C ILE A 187 -8.18 -18.55 -5.83
N GLN A 188 -7.28 -19.05 -6.69
CA GLN A 188 -7.60 -20.06 -7.70
C GLN A 188 -8.12 -21.39 -7.12
N ARG A 189 -7.88 -21.65 -5.83
CA ARG A 189 -8.31 -22.89 -5.15
C ARG A 189 -9.59 -22.71 -4.34
N ILE A 190 -10.12 -21.50 -4.24
CA ILE A 190 -11.30 -21.17 -3.45
C ILE A 190 -12.49 -20.96 -4.37
N PRO A 191 -13.45 -21.91 -4.44
CA PRO A 191 -14.67 -21.69 -5.22
C PRO A 191 -15.49 -20.56 -4.61
N ASP A 192 -16.14 -19.78 -5.48
CA ASP A 192 -16.97 -18.63 -5.12
C ASP A 192 -16.24 -17.61 -4.23
N PHE A 193 -14.95 -17.37 -4.51
CA PHE A 193 -14.11 -16.48 -3.71
C PHE A 193 -14.71 -15.07 -3.55
N THR A 194 -15.03 -14.38 -4.65
CA THR A 194 -15.52 -12.99 -4.59
C THR A 194 -16.86 -12.87 -3.85
N PRO A 195 -17.89 -13.71 -4.10
CA PRO A 195 -19.11 -13.72 -3.29
C PRO A 195 -18.84 -13.95 -1.79
N LYS A 196 -17.95 -14.88 -1.43
CA LYS A 196 -17.57 -15.14 -0.03
C LYS A 196 -16.88 -13.93 0.59
N LEU A 197 -15.95 -13.30 -0.12
CA LEU A 197 -15.25 -12.09 0.32
C LEU A 197 -16.22 -10.95 0.63
N LEU A 198 -17.17 -10.70 -0.27
CA LEU A 198 -18.21 -9.69 -0.08
C LEU A 198 -19.09 -9.98 1.14
N LEU A 199 -19.47 -11.24 1.36
CA LEU A 199 -20.23 -11.64 2.53
C LEU A 199 -19.46 -11.41 3.83
N VAL A 200 -18.18 -11.80 3.88
CA VAL A 200 -17.32 -11.56 5.05
C VAL A 200 -17.18 -10.07 5.32
N ARG A 201 -16.97 -9.23 4.30
CA ARG A 201 -16.94 -7.77 4.46
C ARG A 201 -18.23 -7.22 5.07
N LYS A 202 -19.39 -7.64 4.56
CA LYS A 202 -20.69 -7.19 5.09
C LYS A 202 -20.87 -7.59 6.56
N ARG A 203 -20.41 -8.79 6.95
CA ARG A 203 -20.40 -9.22 8.36
C ARG A 203 -19.50 -8.36 9.23
N LEU A 204 -18.27 -8.06 8.78
CA LEU A 204 -17.35 -7.18 9.51
C LEU A 204 -17.91 -5.75 9.69
N LEU A 205 -18.74 -5.29 8.77
CA LEU A 205 -19.44 -4.01 8.86
C LEU A 205 -20.74 -4.07 9.69
N GLY A 206 -21.12 -5.24 10.20
CA GLY A 206 -22.36 -5.44 10.94
C GLY A 206 -23.63 -5.37 10.08
N LEU A 207 -23.50 -5.44 8.74
CA LEU A 207 -24.62 -5.38 7.80
C LEU A 207 -25.31 -6.73 7.63
N GLU A 208 -24.59 -7.82 7.87
CA GLU A 208 -25.09 -9.19 7.83
C GLU A 208 -24.80 -9.86 9.17
N PRO A 209 -25.72 -10.70 9.69
CA PRO A 209 -25.51 -11.40 10.94
C PRO A 209 -24.35 -12.41 10.83
N GLU A 210 -23.77 -12.75 11.97
CA GLU A 210 -22.88 -13.91 12.13
C GLU A 210 -23.68 -15.19 11.85
N GLY A 211 -23.73 -15.58 10.57
CA GLY A 211 -24.47 -16.74 10.09
C GLY A 211 -23.62 -17.99 9.93
N LEU A 212 -23.94 -18.80 8.91
CA LEU A 212 -23.23 -20.04 8.55
C LEU A 212 -21.70 -19.85 8.51
N ASN A 213 -21.00 -20.92 8.89
CA ASN A 213 -19.55 -21.03 8.83
C ASN A 213 -19.09 -20.85 7.37
N ILE A 214 -18.17 -19.91 7.15
CA ILE A 214 -17.57 -19.64 5.84
C ILE A 214 -16.19 -20.27 5.83
N ASP A 215 -15.95 -21.20 4.91
CA ASP A 215 -14.62 -21.76 4.71
C ASP A 215 -13.62 -20.66 4.36
N HIS A 216 -12.39 -20.80 4.84
CA HIS A 216 -11.30 -19.83 4.63
C HIS A 216 -11.52 -18.44 5.24
N MET A 217 -12.32 -18.32 6.31
CA MET A 217 -12.62 -17.06 7.00
C MET A 217 -11.38 -16.19 7.27
N THR A 218 -10.33 -16.77 7.87
CA THR A 218 -9.08 -16.05 8.20
C THR A 218 -8.42 -15.42 6.98
N LEU A 219 -8.41 -16.13 5.85
CA LEU A 219 -7.85 -15.62 4.60
C LEU A 219 -8.70 -14.47 4.06
N LEU A 220 -10.03 -14.62 4.03
CA LEU A 220 -10.95 -13.61 3.53
C LEU A 220 -10.89 -12.31 4.35
N GLU A 221 -10.83 -12.43 5.68
CA GLU A 221 -10.59 -11.30 6.59
C GLU A 221 -9.23 -10.64 6.32
N GLY A 222 -8.17 -11.45 6.14
CA GLY A 222 -6.84 -10.97 5.79
C GLY A 222 -6.79 -10.19 4.48
N VAL A 223 -7.52 -10.64 3.45
CA VAL A 223 -7.66 -9.94 2.16
C VAL A 223 -8.35 -8.59 2.34
N ILE A 224 -9.42 -8.54 3.12
CA ILE A 224 -10.14 -7.29 3.42
C ILE A 224 -9.21 -6.30 4.11
N VAL A 225 -8.48 -6.73 5.14
CA VAL A 225 -7.54 -5.84 5.85
C VAL A 225 -6.41 -5.39 4.93
N LEU A 226 -5.92 -6.27 4.06
CA LEU A 226 -4.89 -5.94 3.09
C LEU A 226 -5.37 -4.85 2.10
N GLU A 227 -6.58 -4.98 1.56
CA GLU A 227 -7.19 -3.96 0.67
C GLU A 227 -7.31 -2.60 1.37
N GLU A 228 -7.85 -2.58 2.60
CA GLU A 228 -8.00 -1.33 3.35
C GLU A 228 -6.65 -0.69 3.70
N PHE A 229 -5.66 -1.50 4.07
CA PHE A 229 -4.32 -1.02 4.40
C PHE A 229 -3.59 -0.43 3.19
N CYS A 230 -3.72 -1.02 1.99
CA CYS A 230 -3.16 -0.46 0.77
C CYS A 230 -3.75 0.93 0.45
N LYS A 231 -5.06 1.13 0.66
CA LYS A 231 -5.70 2.45 0.54
C LYS A 231 -5.16 3.43 1.57
N GLU A 232 -4.99 2.99 2.81
CA GLU A 232 -4.43 3.85 3.87
C GLU A 232 -3.00 4.30 3.56
N LEU A 233 -2.12 3.38 3.12
CA LEU A 233 -0.74 3.71 2.72
C LEU A 233 -0.69 4.68 1.54
N ALA A 234 -1.54 4.47 0.53
CA ALA A 234 -1.66 5.35 -0.62
C ALA A 234 -2.05 6.78 -0.19
N ALA A 235 -3.01 6.91 0.73
CA ALA A 235 -3.46 8.19 1.23
C ALA A 235 -2.37 8.90 2.05
N ILE A 236 -1.64 8.16 2.90
CA ILE A 236 -0.50 8.69 3.66
C ILE A 236 0.60 9.18 2.71
N ALA A 237 0.97 8.39 1.69
CA ALA A 237 1.99 8.76 0.72
C ALA A 237 1.61 10.05 -0.03
N PHE A 238 0.35 10.14 -0.50
CA PHE A 238 -0.17 11.33 -1.17
C PHE A 238 -0.07 12.59 -0.29
N VAL A 239 -0.58 12.52 0.94
CA VAL A 239 -0.57 13.66 1.88
C VAL A 239 0.85 14.12 2.19
N LYS A 240 1.78 13.18 2.46
CA LYS A 240 3.17 13.50 2.77
C LYS A 240 3.87 14.20 1.61
N PHE A 241 3.64 13.73 0.40
CA PHE A 241 4.21 14.34 -0.81
C PHE A 241 3.77 15.82 -0.95
N HIS A 242 2.46 16.07 -0.85
CA HIS A 242 1.92 17.43 -0.98
C HIS A 242 2.30 18.37 0.17
N ALA A 243 2.48 17.85 1.39
CA ALA A 243 2.99 18.64 2.51
C ALA A 243 4.48 19.04 2.35
N SER A 244 5.26 18.20 1.68
CA SER A 244 6.68 18.47 1.39
C SER A 244 6.85 19.45 0.24
N ALA A 245 5.95 19.37 -0.76
CA ALA A 245 5.92 20.32 -1.88
C ALA A 245 5.51 21.73 -1.45
N SER A 246 4.61 21.88 -0.48
CA SER A 246 4.17 23.20 0.02
C SER A 246 5.18 23.87 0.97
N THR A 247 6.19 23.14 1.44
CA THR A 247 7.27 23.65 2.29
C THR A 247 8.56 23.96 1.52
N SER A 248 8.55 23.79 0.20
CA SER A 248 9.66 24.18 -0.68
C SER A 248 9.53 25.67 -1.06
N PRO A 249 10.58 26.51 -0.85
CA PRO A 249 10.53 27.96 -1.07
C PRO A 249 10.39 28.37 -2.54
#